data_AF-A0AAV7BN35-F1
#
_entry.id   AF-A0AAV7BN35-F1
#
_cell.length_a   1.000
_cell.length_b   1.000
_cell.length_c   1.000
_cell.angle_alpha   90.00
_cell.angle_beta   90.00
_cell.angle_gamma   90.00
#
_symmetry.space_group_name_H-M   'P 1'
#
loop_
_entity.id
_entity.type
_entity.pdbx_description
1 polymer ?
#
loop_
_entity_poly.entity_id
_entity_poly.type
_entity_poly.pdbx_seq_one_letter_code
_entity_poly.pdbx_strand_id
1 'polypeptide(L)'
;MSSLSGRIQTVLGLIPPDQLGYTLTHEHLTMTFECCYYPPPTHEANLADGPIAMKNLYWLKQNPYSNKENLLLNQEVEAIREELIAFKAAGGRCIVENTTTGISRDVKTLKRLAQETGVHVISGAGFYVDATHSAETRAMSVEQLTEVLVNEVLQGADGTDIKCGIIGEIGCSWPLTDSEKKILGATAEAQAQLGCPVNIHPGRDSEAPFQIVRILQEAGADISKTVMSHLDRTIFDETKLLEFAAQGSYLEYDLFGTEMLNYQFNTAVDMPSDNDRIRTSSSLSIIYPY
;
A
#
# COMPACT_ATOMS: atom_id res chain seq x y z
N MET A 1 -14.50 -7.28 24.98
CA MET A 1 -14.26 -6.91 23.56
C MET A 1 -13.83 -5.46 23.52
N SER A 2 -12.75 -5.14 22.79
CA SER A 2 -12.29 -3.76 22.63
C SER A 2 -13.43 -2.89 22.08
N SER A 3 -13.52 -1.62 22.49
CA SER A 3 -14.47 -0.64 21.96
C SER A 3 -14.30 -0.38 20.45
N LEU A 4 -13.19 -0.84 19.87
CA LEU A 4 -12.87 -0.79 18.44
C LEU A 4 -13.48 -1.96 17.63
N SER A 5 -13.87 -3.05 18.30
CA SER A 5 -14.37 -4.24 17.60
C SER A 5 -15.66 -3.95 16.84
N GLY A 6 -15.73 -4.39 15.58
CA GLY A 6 -16.89 -4.15 14.70
C GLY A 6 -17.04 -2.69 14.25
N ARG A 7 -15.98 -1.87 14.36
CA ARG A 7 -15.91 -0.49 13.87
C ARG A 7 -14.71 -0.33 12.94
N ILE A 8 -14.76 0.69 12.10
CA ILE A 8 -13.65 1.10 11.22
C ILE A 8 -13.10 2.42 11.74
N GLN A 9 -11.79 2.48 11.93
CA GLN A 9 -11.09 3.71 12.32
C GLN A 9 -10.70 4.50 11.07
N THR A 10 -11.28 5.68 10.90
CA THR A 10 -10.87 6.67 9.89
C THR A 10 -10.05 7.78 10.54
N VAL A 11 -9.43 8.65 9.74
CA VAL A 11 -8.75 9.87 10.24
C VAL A 11 -9.70 10.87 10.93
N LEU A 12 -11.02 10.70 10.78
CA LEU A 12 -12.06 11.49 11.47
C LEU A 12 -12.69 10.77 12.67
N GLY A 13 -12.28 9.54 12.96
CA GLY A 13 -12.82 8.73 14.05
C GLY A 13 -13.50 7.46 13.56
N LEU A 14 -14.21 6.81 14.49
CA LEU A 14 -14.86 5.52 14.24
C LEU A 14 -16.15 5.67 13.43
N ILE A 15 -16.30 4.84 12.41
CA ILE A 15 -17.55 4.65 11.66
C ILE A 15 -18.02 3.19 11.75
N PRO A 16 -19.33 2.92 11.64
CA PRO A 16 -19.84 1.57 11.48
C PRO A 16 -19.53 0.99 10.08
N PRO A 17 -19.45 -0.34 9.91
CA PRO A 17 -19.16 -1.00 8.62
C PRO A 17 -20.10 -0.65 7.47
N ASP A 18 -21.37 -0.39 7.75
CA ASP A 18 -22.37 -0.01 6.75
C ASP A 18 -22.15 1.39 6.14
N GLN A 19 -21.24 2.20 6.71
CA GLN A 19 -20.85 3.50 6.17
C GLN A 19 -19.62 3.44 5.24
N LEU A 20 -18.95 2.29 5.12
CA LEU A 20 -17.75 2.16 4.30
C LEU A 20 -18.06 2.45 2.81
N GLY A 21 -19.17 1.89 2.30
CA GLY A 21 -19.61 2.07 0.92
C GLY A 21 -18.61 1.58 -0.13
N TYR A 22 -18.67 2.13 -1.35
CA TYR A 22 -17.67 1.83 -2.38
C TYR A 22 -16.29 2.31 -1.94
N THR A 23 -15.35 1.37 -1.85
CA THR A 23 -14.06 1.56 -1.20
C THR A 23 -12.93 1.18 -2.14
N LEU A 24 -11.94 2.07 -2.27
CA LEU A 24 -10.64 1.72 -2.84
C LEU A 24 -9.73 1.30 -1.67
N THR A 25 -9.20 0.09 -1.73
CA THR A 25 -8.48 -0.55 -0.61
C THR A 25 -6.98 -0.31 -0.63
N HIS A 26 -6.46 0.30 -1.70
CA HIS A 26 -5.05 0.62 -1.84
C HIS A 26 -4.82 1.88 -2.66
N GLU A 27 -4.68 3.02 -1.99
CA GLU A 27 -4.34 4.29 -2.65
C GLU A 27 -3.27 5.06 -1.85
N HIS A 28 -2.69 6.06 -2.48
CA HIS A 28 -1.83 7.05 -1.84
C HIS A 28 -2.39 8.46 -2.10
N LEU A 29 -2.55 9.25 -1.04
CA LEU A 29 -3.10 10.62 -1.15
C LEU A 29 -2.04 11.69 -0.89
N THR A 30 -0.96 11.32 -0.23
CA THR A 30 0.22 12.15 0.01
C THR A 30 1.40 11.22 0.16
N MET A 31 2.39 11.31 -0.73
CA MET A 31 3.52 10.39 -0.74
C MET A 31 4.75 11.04 -1.37
N THR A 32 5.94 10.64 -0.90
CA THR A 32 7.18 10.74 -1.68
C THR A 32 7.64 9.35 -2.07
N PHE A 33 7.99 9.17 -3.34
CA PHE A 33 8.43 7.89 -3.88
C PHE A 33 9.87 7.95 -4.42
N GLU A 34 10.67 8.87 -3.87
CA GLU A 34 12.07 9.10 -4.26
C GLU A 34 12.96 7.87 -4.04
N CYS A 35 12.63 7.01 -3.08
CA CYS A 35 13.33 5.73 -2.87
C CYS A 35 13.27 4.80 -4.10
N CYS A 36 12.32 5.07 -5.00
CA CYS A 36 12.08 4.34 -6.23
C CYS A 36 12.66 5.06 -7.46
N TYR A 37 13.43 6.14 -7.29
CA TYR A 37 14.03 6.85 -8.43
C TYR A 37 14.91 5.93 -9.27
N TYR A 38 14.59 5.85 -10.57
CA TYR A 38 15.32 5.08 -11.56
C TYR A 38 15.97 6.04 -12.57
N PRO A 39 17.30 6.27 -12.52
CA PRO A 39 17.93 7.25 -13.38
C PRO A 39 17.80 6.89 -14.86
N PRO A 40 17.38 7.82 -15.74
CA PRO A 40 17.33 7.55 -17.17
C PRO A 40 18.73 7.57 -17.79
N PRO A 41 18.88 7.10 -19.04
CA PRO A 41 20.14 7.22 -19.77
C PRO A 41 20.66 8.66 -19.83
N THR A 42 21.98 8.86 -19.88
CA THR A 42 22.62 10.18 -19.82
C THR A 42 22.09 11.19 -20.85
N HIS A 43 21.73 10.74 -22.05
CA HIS A 43 21.22 11.60 -23.12
C HIS A 43 19.77 12.10 -22.87
N GLU A 44 19.07 11.50 -21.89
CA GLU A 44 17.71 11.86 -21.48
C GLU A 44 17.68 12.53 -20.10
N ALA A 45 18.83 12.78 -19.47
CA ALA A 45 18.91 13.32 -18.10
C ALA A 45 18.12 14.64 -17.92
N ASN A 46 18.04 15.48 -18.95
CA ASN A 46 17.26 16.73 -18.91
C ASN A 46 15.74 16.50 -18.73
N LEU A 47 15.22 15.31 -19.07
CA LEU A 47 13.81 14.96 -18.89
C LEU A 47 13.50 14.53 -17.45
N ALA A 48 14.51 14.07 -16.70
CA ALA A 48 14.36 13.69 -15.29
C ALA A 48 14.04 14.90 -14.40
N ASP A 49 14.63 16.05 -14.72
CA ASP A 49 14.48 17.34 -14.03
C ASP A 49 13.44 18.26 -14.70
N GLY A 50 12.79 17.79 -15.78
CA GLY A 50 11.78 18.56 -16.50
C GLY A 50 10.40 18.49 -15.86
N PRO A 51 9.53 19.50 -16.08
CA PRO A 51 8.19 19.51 -15.50
C PRO A 51 7.28 18.45 -16.12
N ILE A 52 6.22 18.07 -15.43
CA ILE A 52 5.15 17.24 -16.00
C ILE A 52 4.36 18.08 -17.01
N ALA A 53 4.46 17.75 -18.31
CA ALA A 53 3.79 18.49 -19.37
C ALA A 53 3.32 17.60 -20.53
N MET A 54 2.34 18.08 -21.29
CA MET A 54 1.83 17.33 -22.45
C MET A 54 2.92 16.99 -23.48
N LYS A 55 3.93 17.86 -23.65
CA LYS A 55 5.03 17.67 -24.61
C LYS A 55 5.96 16.49 -24.27
N ASN A 56 6.06 16.09 -23.00
CA ASN A 56 6.90 14.98 -22.53
C ASN A 56 6.08 13.84 -21.91
N LEU A 57 4.74 13.92 -21.93
CA LEU A 57 3.85 12.91 -21.34
C LEU A 57 4.12 11.49 -21.84
N TYR A 58 4.45 11.32 -23.12
CA TYR A 58 4.82 10.01 -23.64
C TYR A 58 6.04 9.43 -22.90
N TRP A 59 7.11 10.21 -22.75
CA TRP A 59 8.32 9.77 -22.06
C TRP A 59 8.05 9.48 -20.59
N LEU A 60 7.24 10.32 -19.91
CA LEU A 60 6.82 10.10 -18.52
C LEU A 60 6.07 8.78 -18.34
N LYS A 61 5.14 8.46 -19.24
CA LYS A 61 4.40 7.18 -19.20
C LYS A 61 5.30 5.96 -19.37
N GLN A 62 6.44 6.10 -20.07
CA GLN A 62 7.41 5.02 -20.26
C GLN A 62 8.48 4.96 -19.16
N ASN A 63 8.69 6.06 -18.45
CA ASN A 63 9.72 6.21 -17.42
C ASN A 63 9.17 6.92 -16.17
N PRO A 64 8.06 6.41 -15.58
CA PRO A 64 7.38 7.12 -14.49
C PRO A 64 8.26 7.29 -13.25
N TYR A 65 9.27 6.42 -13.07
CA TYR A 65 10.20 6.49 -11.95
C TYR A 65 11.47 7.29 -12.24
N SER A 66 11.61 7.82 -13.46
CA SER A 66 12.79 8.60 -13.87
C SER A 66 12.59 10.10 -13.80
N ASN A 67 11.37 10.58 -13.58
CA ASN A 67 11.09 12.00 -13.41
C ASN A 67 10.94 12.33 -11.93
N LYS A 68 11.74 13.27 -11.42
CA LYS A 68 11.78 13.59 -9.99
C LYS A 68 10.48 14.22 -9.51
N GLU A 69 9.86 15.08 -10.33
CA GLU A 69 8.57 15.72 -10.00
C GLU A 69 7.45 14.67 -9.90
N ASN A 70 7.42 13.69 -10.80
CA ASN A 70 6.45 12.59 -10.80
C ASN A 70 6.54 11.67 -9.57
N LEU A 71 7.63 11.71 -8.81
CA LEU A 71 7.82 10.95 -7.58
C LEU A 71 7.33 11.71 -6.32
N LEU A 72 6.84 12.94 -6.47
CA LEU A 72 6.41 13.79 -5.37
C LEU A 72 4.91 14.04 -5.46
N LEU A 73 4.10 13.19 -4.84
CA LEU A 73 2.65 13.38 -4.77
C LEU A 73 2.26 14.39 -3.68
N ASN A 74 3.08 14.48 -2.62
CA ASN A 74 2.84 15.34 -1.47
C ASN A 74 2.81 16.86 -1.79
N GLN A 75 3.24 17.28 -2.99
CA GLN A 75 3.12 18.66 -3.45
C GLN A 75 1.81 18.95 -4.20
N GLU A 76 1.03 17.93 -4.55
CA GLU A 76 -0.15 18.00 -5.42
C GLU A 76 -1.48 17.93 -4.63
N VAL A 77 -1.50 18.46 -3.41
CA VAL A 77 -2.63 18.25 -2.48
C VAL A 77 -3.97 18.79 -3.01
N GLU A 78 -3.95 19.89 -3.76
CA GLU A 78 -5.17 20.43 -4.38
C GLU A 78 -5.70 19.53 -5.52
N ALA A 79 -4.81 18.95 -6.33
CA ALA A 79 -5.21 17.99 -7.35
C ALA A 79 -5.80 16.72 -6.72
N ILE A 80 -5.18 16.21 -5.64
CA ILE A 80 -5.73 15.09 -4.87
C ILE A 80 -7.11 15.42 -4.29
N ARG A 81 -7.31 16.64 -3.80
CA ARG A 81 -8.62 17.09 -3.31
C ARG A 81 -9.67 17.05 -4.43
N GLU A 82 -9.33 17.49 -5.64
CA GLU A 82 -10.23 17.43 -6.80
C GLU A 82 -10.55 15.99 -7.21
N GLU A 83 -9.56 15.11 -7.24
CA GLU A 83 -9.74 13.67 -7.51
C GLU A 83 -10.64 12.99 -6.48
N LEU A 84 -10.51 13.31 -5.18
CA LEU A 84 -11.40 12.81 -4.13
C LEU A 84 -12.85 13.28 -4.31
N ILE A 85 -13.06 14.52 -4.78
CA ILE A 85 -14.40 15.02 -5.11
C ILE A 85 -14.97 14.26 -6.32
N ALA A 86 -14.16 14.01 -7.34
CA ALA A 86 -14.55 13.23 -8.51
C ALA A 86 -14.91 11.77 -8.14
N PHE A 87 -14.07 11.13 -7.32
CA PHE A 87 -14.32 9.79 -6.76
C PHE A 87 -15.67 9.75 -6.02
N LYS A 88 -15.93 10.73 -5.15
CA LYS A 88 -17.20 10.82 -4.43
C LYS A 88 -18.39 11.04 -5.36
N ALA A 89 -18.24 11.89 -6.38
CA ALA A 89 -19.28 12.12 -7.38
C ALA A 89 -19.58 10.86 -8.21
N ALA A 90 -18.59 10.00 -8.42
CA ALA A 90 -18.75 8.68 -9.03
C ALA A 90 -19.35 7.61 -8.09
N GLY A 91 -19.67 7.98 -6.84
CA GLY A 91 -20.29 7.10 -5.85
C GLY A 91 -19.31 6.53 -4.80
N GLY A 92 -18.02 6.83 -4.94
CA GLY A 92 -16.98 6.49 -3.99
C GLY A 92 -17.25 7.02 -2.58
N ARG A 93 -16.86 6.27 -1.56
CA ARG A 93 -17.15 6.59 -0.15
C ARG A 93 -15.92 6.52 0.74
N CYS A 94 -15.05 5.53 0.54
CA CYS A 94 -13.90 5.32 1.39
C CYS A 94 -12.63 5.04 0.58
N ILE A 95 -11.50 5.49 1.10
CA ILE A 95 -10.16 5.16 0.61
C ILE A 95 -9.34 4.64 1.79
N VAL A 96 -8.62 3.54 1.56
CA VAL A 96 -7.53 3.10 2.42
C VAL A 96 -6.24 3.67 1.87
N GLU A 97 -5.62 4.53 2.66
CA GLU A 97 -4.42 5.26 2.32
C GLU A 97 -3.22 4.53 2.94
N ASN A 98 -2.39 3.95 2.07
CA ASN A 98 -1.34 2.98 2.45
C ASN A 98 0.05 3.63 2.58
N THR A 99 0.16 4.97 2.59
CA THR A 99 1.45 5.61 2.79
C THR A 99 1.89 5.46 4.25
N THR A 100 3.07 4.90 4.47
CA THR A 100 3.62 4.59 5.81
C THR A 100 4.94 5.31 6.08
N THR A 101 5.57 5.00 7.22
CA THR A 101 6.90 5.52 7.55
C THR A 101 7.91 5.13 6.47
N GLY A 102 8.64 6.13 5.97
CA GLY A 102 9.63 5.96 4.90
C GLY A 102 9.23 6.59 3.55
N ILE A 103 7.93 6.81 3.33
CA ILE A 103 7.38 7.40 2.08
C ILE A 103 6.49 8.63 2.35
N SER A 104 6.73 9.31 3.48
CA SER A 104 6.15 10.62 3.84
C SER A 104 4.63 10.63 4.10
N ARG A 105 4.14 9.72 4.94
CA ARG A 105 2.77 9.79 5.50
C ARG A 105 2.53 11.15 6.18
N ASP A 106 1.34 11.73 5.97
CA ASP A 106 0.90 12.96 6.63
C ASP A 106 -0.58 12.88 7.03
N VAL A 107 -0.84 12.33 8.22
CA VAL A 107 -2.23 12.18 8.73
C VAL A 107 -2.97 13.51 8.92
N LYS A 108 -2.29 14.64 9.05
CA LYS A 108 -2.96 15.96 9.15
C LYS A 108 -3.55 16.36 7.80
N THR A 109 -2.79 16.16 6.73
CA THR A 109 -3.27 16.37 5.36
C THR A 109 -4.40 15.41 5.03
N LEU A 110 -4.29 14.13 5.39
CA LEU A 110 -5.38 13.15 5.20
C LEU A 110 -6.67 13.58 5.92
N LYS A 111 -6.56 14.03 7.17
CA LYS A 111 -7.70 14.54 7.95
C LYS A 111 -8.35 15.75 7.29
N ARG A 112 -7.55 16.70 6.79
CA ARG A 112 -8.04 17.87 6.06
C ARG A 112 -8.80 17.45 4.80
N LEU A 113 -8.21 16.59 3.97
CA LEU A 113 -8.82 16.09 2.74
C LEU A 113 -10.15 15.36 3.00
N ALA A 114 -10.19 14.51 4.05
CA ALA A 114 -11.41 13.83 4.46
C ALA A 114 -12.52 14.81 4.89
N GLN A 115 -12.18 15.90 5.59
CA GLN A 115 -13.14 16.93 6.00
C GLN A 115 -13.68 17.72 4.81
N GLU A 116 -12.81 18.13 3.89
CA GLU A 116 -13.18 19.00 2.77
C GLU A 116 -13.96 18.29 1.68
N THR A 117 -13.65 17.01 1.44
CA THR A 117 -14.31 16.19 0.40
C THR A 117 -15.47 15.39 0.97
N GLY A 118 -15.43 15.07 2.26
CA GLY A 118 -16.34 14.15 2.93
C GLY A 118 -16.22 12.71 2.40
N VAL A 119 -15.06 12.32 1.89
CA VAL A 119 -14.65 10.93 1.66
C VAL A 119 -14.06 10.39 2.97
N HIS A 120 -14.40 9.16 3.34
CA HIS A 120 -13.76 8.49 4.48
C HIS A 120 -12.33 8.10 4.09
N VAL A 121 -11.35 8.43 4.94
CA VAL A 121 -9.96 8.05 4.72
C VAL A 121 -9.49 7.21 5.90
N ILE A 122 -9.04 5.98 5.63
CA ILE A 122 -8.43 5.07 6.59
C ILE A 122 -6.92 5.16 6.37
N SER A 123 -6.17 5.68 7.34
CA SER A 123 -4.72 5.79 7.21
C SER A 123 -4.02 4.52 7.68
N GLY A 124 -2.95 4.15 6.99
CA GLY A 124 -2.07 3.03 7.27
C GLY A 124 -1.01 3.31 8.34
N ALA A 125 -0.72 2.29 9.15
CA ALA A 125 0.37 2.24 10.11
C ALA A 125 1.58 1.45 9.57
N GLY A 126 2.78 1.74 10.08
CA GLY A 126 3.96 0.89 9.86
C GLY A 126 5.05 1.49 8.99
N PHE A 127 5.77 0.61 8.29
CA PHE A 127 7.05 0.90 7.66
C PHE A 127 7.09 0.30 6.27
N TYR A 128 7.63 1.06 5.32
CA TYR A 128 7.76 0.63 3.94
C TYR A 128 9.00 -0.27 3.74
N VAL A 129 9.64 -0.24 2.58
CA VAL A 129 10.74 -1.17 2.24
C VAL A 129 12.05 -0.77 2.91
N ASP A 130 12.99 -1.71 3.01
CA ASP A 130 14.29 -1.54 3.66
C ASP A 130 15.03 -0.25 3.24
N ALA A 131 14.98 0.10 1.95
CA ALA A 131 15.61 1.29 1.40
C ALA A 131 15.17 2.61 2.08
N THR A 132 14.01 2.60 2.75
CA THR A 132 13.44 3.74 3.47
C THR A 132 13.66 3.69 4.99
N HIS A 133 14.17 2.59 5.53
CA HIS A 133 14.37 2.44 6.97
C HIS A 133 15.55 3.28 7.46
N SER A 134 15.25 4.17 8.42
CA SER A 134 16.26 4.97 9.11
C SER A 134 17.19 4.10 9.97
N ALA A 135 18.30 4.68 10.42
CA ALA A 135 19.22 3.99 11.34
C ALA A 135 18.53 3.60 12.65
N GLU A 136 17.63 4.45 13.14
CA GLU A 136 16.81 4.22 14.33
C GLU A 136 15.87 3.04 14.12
N THR A 137 15.14 3.01 13.00
CA THR A 137 14.24 1.89 12.64
C THR A 137 15.00 0.57 12.60
N ARG A 138 16.18 0.56 11.98
CA ARG A 138 17.04 -0.62 11.90
C ARG A 138 17.57 -1.07 13.25
N ALA A 139 17.77 -0.15 14.19
CA ALA A 139 18.24 -0.45 15.54
C ALA A 139 17.14 -0.96 16.47
N MET A 140 15.85 -0.67 16.19
CA MET A 140 14.74 -1.10 17.02
C MET A 140 14.63 -2.63 17.08
N SER A 141 14.29 -3.15 18.26
CA SER A 141 13.89 -4.55 18.45
C SER A 141 12.49 -4.79 17.88
N VAL A 142 12.08 -6.05 17.77
CA VAL A 142 10.72 -6.43 17.37
C VAL A 142 9.70 -5.80 18.32
N GLU A 143 9.94 -5.86 19.63
CA GLU A 143 9.04 -5.32 20.66
C GLU A 143 8.88 -3.80 20.53
N GLN A 144 9.95 -3.07 20.22
CA GLN A 144 9.90 -1.62 20.01
C GLN A 144 9.12 -1.27 18.74
N LEU A 145 9.31 -2.02 17.65
CA LEU A 145 8.53 -1.86 16.42
C LEU A 145 7.05 -2.19 16.65
N THR A 146 6.75 -3.25 17.42
CA THR A 146 5.39 -3.62 17.82
C THR A 146 4.72 -2.48 18.59
N GLU A 147 5.44 -1.86 19.54
CA GLU A 147 4.92 -0.72 20.30
C GLU A 147 4.61 0.49 19.40
N VAL A 148 5.45 0.79 18.40
CA VAL A 148 5.17 1.84 17.41
C VAL A 148 3.86 1.54 16.67
N LEU A 149 3.72 0.35 16.10
CA LEU A 149 2.51 -0.06 15.36
C LEU A 149 1.24 0.02 16.22
N VAL A 150 1.32 -0.49 17.45
CA VAL A 150 0.20 -0.45 18.41
C VAL A 150 -0.16 0.98 18.78
N ASN A 151 0.82 1.86 18.96
CA ASN A 151 0.57 3.27 19.28
C ASN A 151 -0.05 4.04 18.11
N GLU A 152 0.37 3.79 16.87
CA GLU A 152 -0.24 4.42 15.69
C GLU A 152 -1.73 4.07 15.54
N VAL A 153 -2.12 2.84 15.90
CA VAL A 153 -3.51 2.38 15.86
C VAL A 153 -4.32 2.84 17.09
N LEU A 154 -3.74 2.83 18.29
CA LEU A 154 -4.49 3.08 19.54
C LEU A 154 -4.43 4.53 20.02
N GLN A 155 -3.35 5.24 19.77
CA GLN A 155 -3.08 6.58 20.32
C GLN A 155 -3.06 7.64 19.23
N GLY A 156 -2.33 7.40 18.15
CA GLY A 156 -2.22 8.30 17.01
C GLY A 156 -0.85 8.21 16.32
N ALA A 157 -0.79 8.73 15.10
CA ALA A 157 0.37 8.73 14.23
C ALA A 157 0.93 10.15 14.02
N ASP A 158 2.18 10.23 13.56
CA ASP A 158 2.89 11.46 13.13
C ASP A 158 2.88 12.58 14.20
N GLY A 159 2.97 12.21 15.48
CA GLY A 159 2.93 13.15 16.60
C GLY A 159 1.57 13.81 16.83
N THR A 160 0.49 13.17 16.38
CA THR A 160 -0.90 13.63 16.53
C THR A 160 -1.75 12.64 17.31
N ASP A 161 -3.03 12.97 17.53
CA ASP A 161 -4.07 12.08 18.07
C ASP A 161 -4.87 11.35 16.97
N ILE A 162 -4.44 11.46 15.71
CA ILE A 162 -5.10 10.87 14.54
C ILE A 162 -4.62 9.44 14.39
N LYS A 163 -5.54 8.48 14.50
CA LYS A 163 -5.24 7.05 14.54
C LYS A 163 -5.29 6.40 13.17
N CYS A 164 -4.39 5.47 12.93
CA CYS A 164 -4.43 4.56 11.79
C CYS A 164 -5.53 3.50 11.98
N GLY A 165 -6.10 3.02 10.88
CA GLY A 165 -7.15 2.00 10.90
C GLY A 165 -6.73 0.63 10.36
N ILE A 166 -5.54 0.55 9.78
CA ILE A 166 -4.92 -0.67 9.25
C ILE A 166 -3.41 -0.62 9.53
N ILE A 167 -2.78 -1.79 9.68
CA ILE A 167 -1.31 -1.88 9.64
C ILE A 167 -0.92 -2.16 8.19
N GLY A 168 -0.32 -1.20 7.51
CA GLY A 168 0.13 -1.36 6.13
C GLY A 168 0.14 -0.04 5.34
N GLU A 169 0.72 -0.02 4.15
CA GLU A 169 1.39 -1.18 3.54
C GLU A 169 2.74 -1.48 4.24
N ILE A 170 2.96 -2.74 4.60
CA ILE A 170 4.24 -3.19 5.16
C ILE A 170 5.15 -3.58 4.00
N GLY A 171 6.23 -2.81 3.84
CA GLY A 171 7.17 -2.95 2.73
C GLY A 171 8.05 -4.19 2.84
N CYS A 172 8.04 -5.03 1.80
CA CYS A 172 8.98 -6.14 1.67
C CYS A 172 9.70 -6.07 0.32
N SER A 173 11.03 -6.05 0.37
CA SER A 173 11.88 -6.27 -0.79
C SER A 173 12.02 -7.76 -1.12
N TRP A 174 12.71 -8.06 -2.22
CA TRP A 174 13.14 -9.43 -2.52
C TRP A 174 14.63 -9.48 -2.86
N PRO A 175 15.41 -10.34 -2.19
CA PRO A 175 15.08 -11.12 -0.99
C PRO A 175 14.81 -10.25 0.25
N LEU A 176 14.03 -10.75 1.21
CA LEU A 176 13.75 -10.05 2.47
C LEU A 176 15.04 -9.71 3.24
N THR A 177 15.17 -8.45 3.65
CA THR A 177 16.26 -8.02 4.55
C THR A 177 15.97 -8.40 6.00
N ASP A 178 16.99 -8.30 6.86
CA ASP A 178 16.81 -8.56 8.29
C ASP A 178 15.93 -7.49 8.97
N SER A 179 15.96 -6.25 8.46
CA SER A 179 15.07 -5.19 8.97
C SER A 179 13.61 -5.48 8.62
N GLU A 180 13.34 -5.90 7.39
CA GLU A 180 11.99 -6.25 6.93
C GLU A 180 11.44 -7.47 7.67
N LYS A 181 12.26 -8.51 7.92
CA LYS A 181 11.86 -9.66 8.75
C LYS A 181 11.48 -9.25 10.17
N LYS A 182 12.22 -8.33 10.80
CA LYS A 182 11.85 -7.79 12.13
C LYS A 182 10.52 -7.06 12.09
N ILE A 183 10.28 -6.25 11.06
CA ILE A 183 9.02 -5.52 10.90
C ILE A 183 7.86 -6.47 10.63
N LEU A 184 8.05 -7.55 9.87
CA LEU A 184 7.04 -8.59 9.69
C LEU A 184 6.71 -9.28 11.03
N GLY A 185 7.73 -9.61 11.84
CA GLY A 185 7.51 -10.14 13.18
C GLY A 185 6.70 -9.17 14.06
N ALA A 186 7.09 -7.89 14.06
CA ALA A 186 6.39 -6.86 14.82
C ALA A 186 4.94 -6.63 14.33
N THR A 187 4.73 -6.73 13.01
CA THR A 187 3.42 -6.66 12.38
C THR A 187 2.51 -7.78 12.87
N ALA A 188 3.01 -9.02 12.90
CA ALA A 188 2.26 -10.16 13.41
C ALA A 188 1.90 -10.00 14.90
N GLU A 189 2.85 -9.59 15.74
CA GLU A 189 2.60 -9.34 17.17
C GLU A 189 1.56 -8.22 17.38
N ALA A 190 1.68 -7.11 16.64
CA ALA A 190 0.74 -6.00 16.73
C ALA A 190 -0.66 -6.43 16.25
N GLN A 191 -0.75 -7.15 15.13
CA GLN A 191 -2.02 -7.67 14.63
C GLN A 191 -2.67 -8.65 15.61
N ALA A 192 -1.90 -9.53 16.24
CA ALA A 192 -2.41 -10.46 17.24
C ALA A 192 -2.98 -9.74 18.48
N GLN A 193 -2.38 -8.61 18.88
CA GLN A 193 -2.87 -7.78 20.00
C GLN A 193 -4.13 -6.98 19.63
N LEU A 194 -4.16 -6.42 18.42
CA LEU A 194 -5.19 -5.46 18.00
C LEU A 194 -6.38 -6.10 17.30
N GLY A 195 -6.14 -7.19 16.56
CA GLY A 195 -7.09 -7.86 15.68
C GLY A 195 -7.49 -7.05 14.44
N CYS A 196 -6.71 -6.01 14.09
CA CYS A 196 -6.93 -5.14 12.93
C CYS A 196 -6.48 -5.80 11.62
N PRO A 197 -6.91 -5.30 10.45
CA PRO A 197 -6.38 -5.77 9.17
C PRO A 197 -4.89 -5.41 9.00
N VAL A 198 -4.21 -6.18 8.15
CA VAL A 198 -2.83 -5.93 7.70
C VAL A 198 -2.80 -5.86 6.17
N ASN A 199 -2.07 -4.91 5.59
CA ASN A 199 -1.77 -4.84 4.15
C ASN A 199 -0.25 -5.01 3.94
N ILE A 200 0.14 -5.88 3.01
CA ILE A 200 1.54 -6.23 2.70
C ILE A 200 1.90 -5.84 1.27
N HIS A 201 3.03 -5.15 1.11
CA HIS A 201 3.71 -4.96 -0.16
C HIS A 201 4.72 -6.08 -0.41
N PRO A 202 4.48 -7.03 -1.34
CA PRO A 202 5.46 -8.06 -1.62
C PRO A 202 6.58 -7.56 -2.55
N GLY A 203 7.75 -8.18 -2.37
CA GLY A 203 8.83 -8.09 -3.35
C GLY A 203 8.40 -8.64 -4.71
N ARG A 204 9.12 -8.24 -5.78
CA ARG A 204 8.78 -8.55 -7.18
C ARG A 204 9.19 -9.97 -7.61
N ASP A 205 8.89 -10.95 -6.77
CA ASP A 205 9.16 -12.37 -7.00
C ASP A 205 7.96 -13.20 -6.54
N SER A 206 7.60 -14.19 -7.35
CA SER A 206 6.45 -15.06 -7.09
C SER A 206 6.57 -15.88 -5.79
N GLU A 207 7.76 -16.07 -5.22
CA GLU A 207 7.97 -16.72 -3.91
C GLU A 207 7.82 -15.74 -2.73
N ALA A 208 7.89 -14.42 -2.97
CA ALA A 208 7.84 -13.43 -1.89
C ALA A 208 6.54 -13.49 -1.08
N PRO A 209 5.34 -13.54 -1.70
CA PRO A 209 4.09 -13.66 -0.94
C PRO A 209 4.04 -14.88 -0.02
N PHE A 210 4.52 -16.04 -0.50
CA PHE A 210 4.55 -17.29 0.27
C PHE A 210 5.49 -17.19 1.47
N GLN A 211 6.69 -16.63 1.28
CA GLN A 211 7.64 -16.44 2.37
C GLN A 211 7.07 -15.48 3.43
N ILE A 212 6.43 -14.39 3.02
CA ILE A 212 5.87 -13.39 3.93
C ILE A 212 4.71 -13.99 4.75
N VAL A 213 3.76 -14.67 4.12
CA VAL A 213 2.64 -15.32 4.84
C VAL A 213 3.16 -16.34 5.84
N ARG A 214 4.16 -17.14 5.47
CA ARG A 214 4.79 -18.08 6.40
C ARG A 214 5.37 -17.39 7.63
N ILE A 215 6.12 -16.29 7.45
CA ILE A 215 6.71 -15.53 8.57
C ILE A 215 5.60 -14.97 9.47
N LEU A 216 4.55 -14.39 8.89
CA LEU A 216 3.42 -13.85 9.63
C LEU A 216 2.69 -14.95 10.44
N GLN A 217 2.43 -16.11 9.83
CA GLN A 217 1.80 -17.25 10.52
C GLN A 217 2.67 -17.80 11.65
N GLU A 218 3.96 -18.00 11.41
CA GLU A 218 4.91 -18.47 12.43
C GLU A 218 4.98 -17.50 13.63
N ALA A 219 4.78 -16.20 13.40
CA ALA A 219 4.71 -15.16 14.42
C ALA A 219 3.30 -14.92 15.01
N GLY A 220 2.28 -15.69 14.58
CA GLY A 220 0.94 -15.69 15.17
C GLY A 220 -0.06 -14.69 14.56
N ALA A 221 0.22 -14.15 13.38
CA ALA A 221 -0.72 -13.28 12.65
C ALA A 221 -1.94 -14.06 12.15
N ASP A 222 -3.09 -13.38 12.07
CA ASP A 222 -4.32 -13.91 11.49
C ASP A 222 -4.37 -13.60 9.99
N ILE A 223 -4.01 -14.58 9.18
CA ILE A 223 -3.94 -14.43 7.71
C ILE A 223 -5.31 -14.14 7.10
N SER A 224 -6.41 -14.54 7.74
CA SER A 224 -7.76 -14.21 7.27
C SER A 224 -8.09 -12.72 7.37
N LYS A 225 -7.19 -11.92 7.95
CA LYS A 225 -7.24 -10.46 8.03
C LYS A 225 -6.04 -9.78 7.36
N THR A 226 -5.30 -10.51 6.55
CA THR A 226 -4.14 -10.01 5.82
C THR A 226 -4.48 -9.87 4.35
N VAL A 227 -4.12 -8.73 3.78
CA VAL A 227 -4.22 -8.39 2.36
C VAL A 227 -2.83 -8.44 1.76
N MET A 228 -2.68 -9.17 0.66
CA MET A 228 -1.45 -9.22 -0.12
C MET A 228 -1.61 -8.38 -1.39
N SER A 229 -0.91 -7.25 -1.42
CA SER A 229 -0.93 -6.27 -2.51
C SER A 229 -0.15 -6.74 -3.73
N HIS A 230 -0.35 -6.08 -4.86
CA HIS A 230 0.46 -6.19 -6.07
C HIS A 230 0.56 -7.61 -6.65
N LEU A 231 -0.42 -8.48 -6.39
CA LEU A 231 -0.37 -9.85 -6.90
C LEU A 231 -0.47 -9.89 -8.42
N ASP A 232 -1.16 -8.92 -9.01
CA ASP A 232 -1.30 -8.72 -10.44
C ASP A 232 0.05 -8.55 -11.15
N ARG A 233 1.09 -8.02 -10.48
CA ARG A 233 2.46 -7.92 -11.03
C ARG A 233 3.45 -8.94 -10.48
N THR A 234 3.01 -9.89 -9.65
CA THR A 234 3.91 -10.74 -8.85
C THR A 234 3.68 -12.23 -9.09
N ILE A 235 2.44 -12.69 -9.23
CA ILE A 235 2.12 -14.10 -9.50
C ILE A 235 1.28 -14.19 -10.78
N PHE A 236 1.91 -14.62 -11.87
CA PHE A 236 1.27 -14.79 -13.18
C PHE A 236 0.78 -16.22 -13.44
N ASP A 237 1.36 -17.20 -12.75
CA ASP A 237 0.95 -18.61 -12.88
C ASP A 237 -0.32 -18.85 -12.07
N GLU A 238 -1.39 -19.28 -12.76
CA GLU A 238 -2.71 -19.49 -12.15
C GLU A 238 -2.70 -20.60 -11.10
N THR A 239 -1.91 -21.67 -11.29
CA THR A 239 -1.83 -22.77 -10.32
C THR A 239 -1.21 -22.27 -9.02
N LYS A 240 -0.09 -21.55 -9.13
CA LYS A 240 0.60 -20.94 -7.99
C LYS A 240 -0.27 -19.88 -7.30
N LEU A 241 -1.04 -19.11 -8.06
CA LEU A 241 -1.97 -18.13 -7.49
C LEU A 241 -3.07 -18.81 -6.66
N LEU A 242 -3.62 -19.93 -7.15
CA LEU A 242 -4.61 -20.72 -6.42
C LEU A 242 -4.02 -21.38 -5.16
N GLU A 243 -2.77 -21.86 -5.23
CA GLU A 243 -2.03 -22.36 -4.08
C GLU A 243 -1.81 -21.26 -3.03
N PHE A 244 -1.49 -20.04 -3.45
CA PHE A 244 -1.38 -18.89 -2.56
C PHE A 244 -2.74 -18.52 -1.94
N ALA A 245 -3.80 -18.48 -2.75
CA ALA A 245 -5.16 -18.18 -2.30
C ALA A 245 -5.64 -19.14 -1.21
N ALA A 246 -5.27 -20.43 -1.30
CA ALA A 246 -5.59 -21.43 -0.30
C ALA A 246 -4.98 -21.16 1.08
N GLN A 247 -4.00 -20.24 1.20
CA GLN A 247 -3.45 -19.81 2.50
C GLN A 247 -4.38 -18.86 3.28
N GLY A 248 -5.44 -18.34 2.64
CA GLY A 248 -6.53 -17.63 3.29
C GLY A 248 -6.37 -16.11 3.42
N SER A 249 -5.38 -15.50 2.75
CA SER A 249 -5.25 -14.03 2.66
C SER A 249 -6.18 -13.45 1.61
N TYR A 250 -6.46 -12.14 1.70
CA TYR A 250 -7.08 -11.40 0.59
C TYR A 250 -6.04 -11.15 -0.51
N LEU A 251 -6.44 -11.41 -1.75
CA LEU A 251 -5.62 -11.21 -2.94
C LEU A 251 -5.96 -9.85 -3.52
N GLU A 252 -5.05 -8.88 -3.44
CA GLU A 252 -5.30 -7.53 -3.91
C GLU A 252 -4.69 -7.30 -5.30
N TYR A 253 -5.53 -6.74 -6.17
CA TYR A 253 -5.21 -6.31 -7.52
C TYR A 253 -5.38 -4.80 -7.54
N ASP A 254 -4.33 -4.08 -7.19
CA ASP A 254 -4.35 -2.64 -6.89
C ASP A 254 -3.77 -1.76 -8.01
N LEU A 255 -3.23 -2.34 -9.08
CA LEU A 255 -2.60 -1.57 -10.18
C LEU A 255 -3.53 -1.37 -11.39
N PHE A 256 -4.86 -1.33 -11.19
CA PHE A 256 -5.79 -0.96 -12.26
C PHE A 256 -5.47 0.43 -12.81
N GLY A 257 -5.51 0.58 -14.14
CA GLY A 257 -5.10 1.80 -14.83
C GLY A 257 -3.58 1.98 -14.98
N THR A 258 -2.77 1.10 -14.38
CA THR A 258 -1.30 1.13 -14.52
C THR A 258 -0.85 0.18 -15.63
N GLU A 259 -0.79 0.73 -16.85
CA GLU A 259 -0.37 0.02 -18.06
C GLU A 259 0.93 0.63 -18.62
N MET A 260 2.06 0.22 -18.04
CA MET A 260 3.39 0.66 -18.52
C MET A 260 4.01 -0.41 -19.42
N LEU A 261 4.49 0.00 -20.61
CA LEU A 261 5.17 -0.92 -21.52
C LEU A 261 6.56 -1.31 -21.02
N ASN A 262 7.19 -0.44 -20.23
CA ASN A 262 8.51 -0.67 -19.67
C ASN A 262 8.44 -0.63 -18.14
N TYR A 263 8.31 -1.79 -17.51
CA TYR A 263 8.34 -1.86 -16.06
C TYR A 263 9.78 -1.79 -15.54
N GLN A 264 10.21 -0.59 -15.15
CA GLN A 264 11.61 -0.29 -14.79
C GLN A 264 12.16 -1.16 -13.64
N PHE A 265 11.28 -1.66 -12.76
CA PHE A 265 11.68 -2.53 -11.66
C PHE A 265 11.73 -4.02 -11.99
N ASN A 266 11.14 -4.44 -13.11
CA ASN A 266 11.24 -5.82 -13.59
C ASN A 266 11.00 -5.86 -15.10
N THR A 267 12.07 -5.73 -15.88
CA THR A 267 12.00 -5.72 -17.35
C THR A 267 11.66 -7.08 -17.97
N ALA A 268 11.57 -8.14 -17.16
CA ALA A 268 11.12 -9.46 -17.62
C ALA A 268 9.59 -9.62 -17.52
N VAL A 269 8.89 -8.63 -16.96
CA VAL A 269 7.45 -8.63 -16.76
C VAL A 269 6.80 -7.62 -17.68
N ASP A 270 5.89 -8.10 -18.52
CA ASP A 270 4.90 -7.26 -19.16
C ASP A 270 3.79 -6.97 -18.13
N MET A 271 3.60 -5.69 -17.80
CA MET A 271 2.54 -5.31 -16.87
C MET A 271 1.18 -5.71 -17.47
N PRO A 272 0.33 -6.44 -16.72
CA PRO A 272 -0.98 -6.83 -17.24
C PRO A 272 -1.81 -5.60 -17.60
N SER A 273 -2.63 -5.74 -18.64
CA SER A 273 -3.69 -4.76 -18.91
C SER A 273 -4.84 -4.91 -17.92
N ASP A 274 -5.72 -3.92 -17.84
CA ASP A 274 -6.92 -4.04 -17.01
C ASP A 274 -7.84 -5.18 -17.47
N ASN A 275 -7.85 -5.48 -18.77
CA ASN A 275 -8.57 -6.65 -19.30
C ASN A 275 -7.97 -7.97 -18.82
N ASP A 276 -6.64 -8.05 -18.69
CA ASP A 276 -5.98 -9.23 -18.15
C ASP A 276 -6.29 -9.39 -16.66
N ARG A 277 -6.25 -8.30 -15.89
CA ARG A 277 -6.66 -8.29 -14.47
C ARG A 277 -8.10 -8.79 -14.29
N ILE A 278 -9.05 -8.25 -15.07
CA ILE A 278 -10.46 -8.66 -15.04
C ILE A 278 -10.61 -10.16 -15.35
N ARG A 279 -9.89 -10.66 -16.37
CA ARG A 279 -9.95 -12.08 -16.75
C ARG A 279 -9.45 -12.99 -15.63
N THR A 280 -8.34 -12.64 -14.99
CA THR A 280 -7.79 -13.40 -13.85
C THR A 280 -8.70 -13.36 -12.63
N SER A 281 -9.25 -12.19 -12.27
CA SER A 281 -10.21 -12.09 -11.16
C SER A 281 -11.48 -12.90 -11.44
N SER A 282 -11.93 -12.93 -12.70
CA SER A 282 -13.09 -13.73 -13.10
C SER A 282 -12.83 -15.23 -12.95
N SER A 283 -11.64 -15.73 -13.31
CA SER A 283 -11.33 -17.17 -13.16
C SER A 283 -11.28 -17.59 -11.69
N LEU A 284 -10.73 -16.76 -10.81
CA LEU A 284 -10.72 -17.00 -9.36
C LEU A 284 -12.14 -17.08 -8.76
N SER A 285 -13.04 -16.19 -9.18
CA SER A 285 -14.42 -16.15 -8.69
C SER A 285 -15.27 -17.37 -9.09
N ILE A 286 -14.89 -18.05 -10.18
CA ILE A 286 -15.56 -19.29 -10.64
C ILE A 286 -15.09 -20.50 -9.82
N ILE A 287 -13.85 -20.48 -9.33
CA ILE A 287 -13.24 -21.60 -8.61
C ILE A 287 -13.60 -21.57 -7.10
N TYR A 288 -13.76 -20.36 -6.53
CA TYR A 288 -14.20 -20.15 -5.15
C TYR A 288 -15.50 -19.32 -5.10
N PRO A 289 -16.67 -19.92 -5.37
CA PRO A 289 -17.94 -19.23 -5.17
C PRO A 289 -18.14 -18.93 -3.67
N TYR A 290 -18.41 -17.66 -3.36
CA TYR A 290 -18.71 -17.15 -2.02
C TYR A 290 -19.74 -17.98 -1.24
#